data_AF-A0A1Z8V7V6-F1
#
_entry.id   AF-A0A1Z8V7V6-F1
#
_cell.length_a   1.000
_cell.length_b   1.000
_cell.length_c   1.000
_cell.angle_alpha   90.00
_cell.angle_beta   90.00
_cell.angle_gamma   90.00
#
_symmetry.space_group_name_H-M   'P 1'
#
loop_
_entity.id
_entity.type
_entity.pdbx_description
1 polymer ?
#
loop_
_entity_poly.entity_id
_entity_poly.type
_entity_poly.pdbx_seq_one_letter_code
_entity_poly.pdbx_strand_id
1 'polypeptide(L)'
;MILSGSHGFTDAGKPLPELTPYAFALLPIPSDVTTACFAGSSIVHFSRDIGFWPSMGFHVLLVALAFARLEYFAWMILSVYMWFLHIPKQISSNTETENKQVLCSFICLLPIAYIMQDSFVFDTFLQKIVVSHIVISRKKSQTH
;
A
#
# COMPACT_ATOMS: atom_id res chain seq x y z
N MET A 1 8.06 -5.18 -2.81
CA MET A 1 9.29 -4.67 -2.19
C MET A 1 9.24 -3.17 -1.94
N ILE A 2 8.93 -2.34 -2.94
CA ILE A 2 8.89 -0.87 -2.77
C ILE A 2 7.65 -0.38 -2.02
N LEU A 3 6.44 -0.78 -2.43
CA LEU A 3 5.22 -0.45 -1.67
C LEU A 3 5.30 -1.00 -0.24
N SER A 4 5.64 -2.28 -0.10
CA SER A 4 5.90 -2.91 1.21
C SER A 4 7.03 -2.23 1.99
N GLY A 5 8.06 -1.71 1.30
CA GLY A 5 9.23 -1.08 1.88
C GLY A 5 8.96 0.36 2.31
N SER A 6 8.17 1.13 1.54
CA SER A 6 7.68 2.44 1.95
C SER A 6 6.70 2.31 3.12
N HIS A 7 5.84 1.29 3.11
CA HIS A 7 4.98 0.95 4.24
C HIS A 7 5.79 0.57 5.49
N GLY A 8 6.80 -0.30 5.36
CA GLY A 8 7.68 -0.64 6.48
C GLY A 8 8.51 0.55 6.98
N PHE A 9 9.01 1.39 6.07
CA PHE A 9 9.81 2.57 6.41
C PHE A 9 8.98 3.64 7.13
N THR A 10 7.74 3.87 6.70
CA THR A 10 6.82 4.80 7.37
C THR A 10 6.40 4.34 8.76
N ASP A 11 6.50 3.04 9.07
CA ASP A 11 6.21 2.50 10.39
C ASP A 11 7.45 2.36 11.29
N ALA A 12 8.67 2.46 10.75
CA ALA A 12 9.92 2.16 11.46
C ALA A 12 10.16 3.01 12.73
N GLY A 13 9.51 4.18 12.85
CA GLY A 13 9.59 5.05 14.03
C GLY A 13 8.53 4.79 15.11
N LYS A 14 7.62 3.83 14.93
CA LYS A 14 6.51 3.58 15.87
C LYS A 14 6.92 2.72 17.07
N PRO A 15 6.28 2.89 18.24
CA PRO A 15 6.60 2.10 19.43
C PRO A 15 6.26 0.62 19.23
N LEU A 16 7.03 -0.28 19.86
CA LEU A 16 6.91 -1.74 19.69
C LEU A 16 5.48 -2.31 19.79
N PRO A 17 4.61 -1.87 20.74
CA PRO A 17 3.24 -2.36 20.82
C PRO A 17 2.39 -2.04 19.58
N GLU A 18 2.69 -0.94 18.89
CA GLU A 18 2.00 -0.56 17.64
C GLU A 18 2.50 -1.35 16.43
N LEU A 19 3.70 -1.93 16.50
CA LEU A 19 4.26 -2.79 15.46
C LEU A 19 3.77 -4.24 15.57
N THR A 20 2.99 -4.59 16.60
CA THR A 20 2.44 -5.95 16.79
C THR A 20 1.69 -6.51 15.58
N PRO A 21 0.99 -5.73 14.72
CA PRO A 21 0.38 -6.28 13.52
C PRO A 21 1.38 -6.93 12.56
N TYR A 22 2.66 -6.52 12.56
CA TYR A 22 3.70 -7.16 11.73
C TYR A 22 3.99 -8.61 12.13
N ALA A 23 3.60 -9.06 13.33
CA ALA A 23 3.66 -10.47 13.70
C ALA A 23 2.81 -11.35 12.75
N PHE A 24 1.78 -10.77 12.11
CA PHE A 24 1.00 -11.42 11.05
C PHE A 24 1.87 -11.91 9.88
N ALA A 25 2.94 -11.18 9.54
CA ALA A 25 3.85 -11.56 8.46
C ALA A 25 4.60 -12.88 8.72
N LEU A 26 4.73 -13.27 10.00
CA LEU A 26 5.41 -14.50 10.41
C LEU A 26 4.48 -15.72 10.45
N LEU A 27 3.16 -15.52 10.35
CA LEU A 27 2.21 -16.62 10.43
C LEU A 27 2.20 -17.44 9.12
N PRO A 28 2.12 -18.78 9.19
CA PRO A 28 2.06 -19.67 8.02
C PRO A 28 0.66 -19.67 7.38
N ILE A 29 0.18 -18.50 6.98
CA ILE A 29 -1.12 -18.31 6.34
C ILE A 29 -0.99 -18.66 4.85
N PRO A 30 -1.94 -19.44 4.29
CA PRO A 30 -1.98 -19.76 2.86
C PRO A 30 -1.97 -18.51 1.97
N SER A 31 -1.38 -18.65 0.78
CA SER A 31 -1.25 -17.54 -0.17
C SER A 31 -2.59 -16.96 -0.61
N ASP A 32 -3.59 -17.82 -0.85
CA ASP A 32 -4.92 -17.41 -1.31
C ASP A 32 -5.64 -16.56 -0.26
N VAL A 33 -5.57 -16.97 1.00
CA VAL A 33 -6.13 -16.24 2.14
C VAL A 33 -5.42 -14.89 2.28
N THR A 34 -4.09 -14.89 2.18
CA THR A 34 -3.30 -13.66 2.25
C THR A 34 -3.67 -12.68 1.14
N THR A 35 -3.85 -13.19 -0.08
CA THR A 35 -4.23 -12.40 -1.26
C THR A 35 -5.63 -11.81 -1.08
N ALA A 36 -6.59 -12.59 -0.57
CA ALA A 36 -7.93 -12.10 -0.26
C ALA A 36 -7.90 -11.01 0.83
N CYS A 37 -7.14 -11.22 1.91
CA CYS A 37 -6.95 -10.23 2.97
C CYS A 37 -6.29 -8.95 2.43
N PHE A 38 -5.28 -9.07 1.59
CA PHE A 38 -4.61 -7.95 0.94
C PHE A 38 -5.57 -7.17 0.06
N ALA A 39 -6.30 -7.83 -0.83
CA ALA A 39 -7.28 -7.20 -1.71
C ALA A 39 -8.35 -6.44 -0.91
N GLY A 40 -8.96 -7.09 0.09
CA GLY A 40 -9.96 -6.45 0.95
C GLY A 40 -9.39 -5.28 1.75
N SER A 41 -8.18 -5.42 2.29
CA SER A 41 -7.52 -4.36 3.05
C SER A 41 -7.19 -3.16 2.16
N SER A 42 -6.72 -3.41 0.94
CA SER A 42 -6.40 -2.39 -0.06
C SER A 42 -7.66 -1.62 -0.49
N ILE A 43 -8.76 -2.31 -0.80
CA ILE A 43 -10.03 -1.65 -1.14
C ILE A 43 -10.46 -0.70 -0.02
N VAL A 44 -10.46 -1.16 1.22
CA VAL A 44 -10.90 -0.33 2.34
C VAL A 44 -9.87 0.76 2.68
N HIS A 45 -8.58 0.52 2.47
CA HIS A 45 -7.54 1.56 2.63
C HIS A 45 -7.75 2.71 1.64
N PHE A 46 -7.84 2.40 0.35
CA PHE A 46 -8.03 3.37 -0.74
C PHE A 46 -9.43 4.02 -0.70
N SER A 47 -10.42 3.37 -0.08
CA SER A 47 -11.74 3.98 0.12
C SER A 47 -11.73 5.24 0.98
N ARG A 48 -10.69 5.42 1.80
CA ARG A 48 -10.51 6.66 2.56
C ARG A 48 -10.21 7.82 1.64
N ASP A 49 -9.57 7.57 0.50
CA ASP A 49 -9.15 8.61 -0.43
C ASP A 49 -10.30 9.03 -1.34
N ILE A 50 -10.96 8.06 -1.97
CA ILE A 50 -11.92 8.26 -3.06
C ILE A 50 -13.32 7.67 -2.80
N GLY A 51 -13.59 7.15 -1.60
CA GLY A 51 -14.84 6.47 -1.26
C GLY A 51 -14.85 4.98 -1.61
N PHE A 52 -15.79 4.23 -1.02
CA PHE A 52 -15.82 2.76 -1.14
C PHE A 52 -16.08 2.27 -2.57
N TRP A 53 -17.14 2.75 -3.22
CA TRP A 53 -17.49 2.32 -4.57
C TRP A 53 -16.42 2.65 -5.61
N PRO A 54 -15.85 3.88 -5.64
CA PRO A 54 -14.75 4.19 -6.56
C PRO A 54 -13.49 3.36 -6.27
N SER A 55 -13.16 3.10 -5.00
CA SER A 55 -12.05 2.22 -4.64
C SER A 55 -12.25 0.79 -5.13
N MET A 56 -13.45 0.23 -4.93
CA MET A 56 -13.77 -1.11 -5.43
C MET A 56 -13.70 -1.16 -6.96
N GLY A 57 -14.30 -0.20 -7.66
CA GLY A 57 -14.24 -0.09 -9.11
C GLY A 57 -12.80 0.06 -9.64
N PHE A 58 -11.98 0.84 -8.95
CA PHE A 58 -10.56 1.00 -9.26
C PHE A 58 -9.80 -0.34 -9.15
N HIS A 59 -10.01 -1.11 -8.07
CA HIS A 59 -9.38 -2.42 -7.93
C HIS A 59 -9.87 -3.42 -8.98
N VAL A 60 -11.17 -3.43 -9.29
CA VAL A 60 -11.73 -4.26 -10.37
C VAL A 60 -11.11 -3.90 -11.72
N LEU A 61 -10.93 -2.60 -12.02
CA LEU A 61 -10.27 -2.14 -13.24
C LEU A 61 -8.82 -2.63 -13.31
N LEU A 62 -8.04 -2.49 -12.23
CA LEU A 62 -6.65 -2.97 -12.19
C LEU A 62 -6.56 -4.48 -12.42
N VAL A 63 -7.45 -5.25 -11.80
CA VAL A 63 -7.55 -6.70 -12.00
C VAL A 63 -7.91 -7.03 -13.45
N ALA A 64 -8.89 -6.35 -14.03
CA ALA A 64 -9.29 -6.55 -15.42
C ALA A 64 -8.15 -6.26 -16.40
N LEU A 65 -7.39 -5.19 -16.18
CA LEU A 65 -6.20 -4.85 -16.97
C LEU A 65 -5.11 -5.92 -16.84
N ALA A 66 -4.87 -6.45 -15.64
CA ALA A 66 -3.95 -7.55 -15.46
C ALA A 66 -4.40 -8.82 -16.20
N PHE A 67 -5.68 -9.18 -16.15
CA PHE A 67 -6.22 -10.31 -16.93
C PHE A 67 -6.10 -10.11 -18.44
N ALA A 68 -6.19 -8.86 -18.91
CA ALA A 68 -6.01 -8.50 -20.31
C ALA A 68 -4.54 -8.42 -20.75
N ARG A 69 -3.58 -8.73 -19.87
CA ARG A 69 -2.12 -8.56 -20.11
C ARG A 69 -1.73 -7.12 -20.44
N LEU A 70 -2.35 -6.18 -19.73
CA LEU A 70 -2.12 -4.73 -19.81
C LEU A 70 -1.54 -4.21 -18.48
N GLU A 71 -0.56 -4.94 -17.92
CA GLU A 71 0.04 -4.67 -16.62
C GLU A 71 0.70 -3.28 -16.57
N TYR A 72 1.30 -2.84 -17.68
CA TYR A 72 1.86 -1.49 -17.81
C TYR A 72 0.80 -0.40 -17.58
N PHE A 73 -0.40 -0.57 -18.16
CA PHE A 73 -1.49 0.39 -17.97
C PHE A 73 -2.02 0.36 -16.54
N ALA A 74 -2.12 -0.83 -15.93
CA ALA A 74 -2.48 -0.96 -14.51
C ALA A 74 -1.48 -0.23 -13.62
N TRP A 75 -0.18 -0.41 -13.87
CA TRP A 75 0.90 0.30 -13.18
C TRP A 75 0.85 1.82 -13.36
N MET A 76 0.61 2.29 -14.58
CA MET A 76 0.50 3.72 -14.88
C MET A 76 -0.68 4.34 -14.14
N ILE A 77 -1.85 3.71 -14.19
CA ILE A 77 -3.06 4.17 -13.49
C ILE A 77 -2.83 4.19 -11.97
N LEU A 78 -2.23 3.13 -11.42
CA LEU A 78 -1.87 3.07 -10.00
C LEU A 78 -0.88 4.18 -9.63
N SER A 79 0.14 4.41 -10.45
CA SER A 79 1.14 5.45 -10.20
C SER A 79 0.52 6.85 -10.20
N VAL A 80 -0.34 7.15 -11.18
CA VAL A 80 -1.09 8.42 -11.23
C VAL A 80 -1.95 8.57 -10.00
N TYR A 81 -2.69 7.52 -9.60
CA TYR A 81 -3.47 7.55 -8.37
C TYR A 81 -2.60 7.88 -7.14
N MET A 82 -1.45 7.21 -7.00
CA MET A 82 -0.56 7.43 -5.86
C MET A 82 -0.05 8.87 -5.80
N TRP A 83 0.39 9.42 -6.94
CA TRP A 83 0.95 10.77 -7.03
C TRP A 83 -0.06 11.88 -6.81
N PHE A 84 -1.26 11.76 -7.39
CA PHE A 84 -2.20 12.86 -7.43
C PHE A 84 -3.27 12.79 -6.35
N LEU A 85 -3.54 11.62 -5.78
CA LEU A 85 -4.61 11.44 -4.79
C LEU A 85 -4.06 10.94 -3.46
N HIS A 86 -3.36 9.81 -3.45
CA HIS A 86 -2.98 9.17 -2.19
C HIS A 86 -1.91 9.96 -1.41
N ILE A 87 -0.77 10.25 -2.03
CA ILE A 87 0.35 10.92 -1.37
C ILE A 87 -0.04 12.34 -0.90
N PRO A 88 -0.68 13.20 -1.71
CA PRO A 88 -1.08 14.53 -1.25
C PRO A 88 -2.02 14.47 -0.05
N LYS A 89 -2.98 13.53 -0.06
CA LYS A 89 -3.90 13.32 1.06
C LYS A 89 -3.18 12.83 2.31
N GLN A 90 -2.26 11.89 2.16
CA GLN A 90 -1.42 11.42 3.27
C GLN A 90 -0.59 12.56 3.86
N ILE A 91 0.03 13.40 3.02
CA ILE A 91 0.79 14.58 3.45
C ILE A 91 -0.07 15.57 4.23
N SER A 92 -1.30 15.81 3.78
CA SER A 92 -2.22 16.74 4.46
C SER A 92 -2.63 16.28 5.87
N SER A 93 -2.56 14.97 6.13
CA SER A 93 -3.00 14.35 7.39
C SER A 93 -1.87 14.08 8.39
N ASN A 94 -0.62 14.33 8.00
CA ASN A 94 0.57 13.92 8.73
C ASN A 94 1.34 15.12 9.27
N THR A 95 2.19 14.87 10.26
CA THR A 95 3.12 15.88 10.79
C THR A 95 4.23 16.19 9.77
N GLU A 96 4.92 17.32 9.94
CA GLU A 96 5.99 17.74 9.02
C GLU A 96 7.10 16.69 8.85
N THR A 97 7.48 16.02 9.95
CA THR A 97 8.48 14.94 9.96
C THR A 97 8.01 13.72 9.18
N GLU A 98 6.75 13.34 9.35
CA GLU A 98 6.14 12.23 8.61
C GLU A 98 6.00 12.55 7.12
N ASN A 99 5.69 13.81 6.77
CA ASN A 99 5.60 14.27 5.39
C ASN A 99 6.94 14.13 4.67
N LYS A 100 8.03 14.52 5.32
CA LYS A 100 9.40 14.34 4.79
C LYS A 100 9.71 12.86 4.54
N GLN A 101 9.34 11.97 5.45
CA GLN A 101 9.53 10.52 5.28
C GLN A 101 8.71 9.95 4.12
N VAL A 102 7.43 10.32 3.99
CA VAL A 102 6.57 9.89 2.88
C VAL A 102 7.14 10.36 1.54
N LEU A 103 7.49 11.65 1.43
CA LEU A 103 8.09 12.23 0.21
C LEU A 103 9.41 11.55 -0.15
N CYS A 104 10.33 11.38 0.80
CA CYS A 104 11.60 10.70 0.57
C CYS A 104 11.38 9.24 0.11
N SER A 105 10.46 8.52 0.75
CA SER A 105 10.16 7.13 0.39
C SER A 105 9.66 7.02 -1.05
N PHE A 106 8.74 7.90 -1.46
CA PHE A 106 8.17 7.85 -2.81
C PHE A 106 9.15 8.35 -3.87
N ILE A 107 9.87 9.46 -3.64
CA ILE A 107 10.84 10.00 -4.60
C ILE A 107 11.99 9.01 -4.82
N CYS A 108 12.51 8.40 -3.75
CA CYS A 108 13.64 7.48 -3.87
C CYS A 108 13.24 6.13 -4.48
N LEU A 109 12.01 5.67 -4.24
CA LEU A 109 11.61 4.33 -4.64
C LEU A 109 10.85 4.28 -5.99
N LEU A 110 10.28 5.38 -6.48
CA LEU A 110 9.57 5.40 -7.76
C LEU A 110 10.47 5.07 -8.98
N PRO A 111 11.68 5.63 -9.12
CA PRO A 111 12.56 5.28 -10.24
C PRO A 111 12.97 3.81 -10.21
N ILE A 112 13.17 3.27 -9.01
CA ILE A 112 13.49 1.85 -8.80
C ILE A 112 12.29 0.98 -9.18
N ALA A 113 11.06 1.40 -8.85
CA ALA A 113 9.84 0.68 -9.21
C ALA A 113 9.66 0.61 -10.73
N TYR A 114 9.92 1.71 -11.44
CA TYR A 114 9.87 1.76 -12.89
C TYR A 114 10.89 0.82 -13.54
N ILE A 115 12.14 0.82 -13.05
CA ILE A 115 13.21 -0.05 -13.58
C ILE A 115 12.91 -1.53 -13.32
N MET A 116 12.27 -1.86 -12.19
CA MET A 116 12.04 -3.24 -11.77
C MET A 116 10.65 -3.79 -12.14
N GLN A 117 9.85 -3.07 -12.93
CA GLN A 117 8.44 -3.43 -13.19
C GLN A 117 8.26 -4.86 -13.76
N ASP A 118 9.17 -5.31 -14.61
CA ASP A 118 9.09 -6.61 -15.31
C ASP A 118 9.61 -7.79 -14.48
N SER A 119 10.34 -7.51 -13.39
CA SER A 119 10.94 -8.52 -12.52
C SER A 119 10.15 -8.72 -11.22
N PHE A 120 8.96 -8.13 -11.13
CA PHE A 120 8.25 -7.98 -9.87
C PHE A 120 7.29 -9.14 -9.59
N VAL A 121 7.64 -9.97 -8.60
CA VAL A 121 6.72 -10.94 -7.99
C VAL A 121 6.28 -10.41 -6.64
N PHE A 122 4.97 -10.16 -6.49
CA PHE A 122 4.40 -9.74 -5.21
C PHE A 122 4.05 -10.96 -4.36
N ASP A 123 5.06 -11.49 -3.67
CA ASP A 123 4.92 -12.68 -2.87
C ASP A 123 3.99 -12.49 -1.65
N THR A 124 3.61 -13.62 -1.06
CA THR A 124 2.73 -13.69 0.11
C THR A 124 3.29 -12.93 1.31
N PHE A 125 4.61 -12.88 1.51
CA PHE A 125 5.22 -12.20 2.64
C PHE A 125 5.08 -10.67 2.50
N LEU A 126 5.31 -10.14 1.30
CA LEU A 126 5.14 -8.72 1.00
C LEU A 126 3.68 -8.27 1.16
N GLN A 127 2.73 -9.10 0.75
CA GLN A 127 1.29 -8.82 0.97
C GLN A 127 0.96 -8.71 2.46
N LYS A 128 1.51 -9.60 3.30
CA LYS A 128 1.32 -9.55 4.77
C LYS A 128 1.91 -8.28 5.38
N ILE A 129 3.06 -7.83 4.89
CA ILE A 129 3.66 -6.54 5.29
C ILE A 129 2.70 -5.39 5.00
N VAL A 130 2.12 -5.32 3.79
CA VAL A 130 1.19 -4.24 3.43
C VAL A 130 -0.09 -4.30 4.26
N VAL A 131 -0.66 -5.49 4.47
CA VAL A 131 -1.83 -5.67 5.34
C VAL A 131 -1.54 -5.16 6.76
N SER A 132 -0.36 -5.52 7.31
CA SER A 132 0.07 -5.08 8.65
C SER A 132 0.13 -3.57 8.74
N HIS A 133 0.76 -2.91 7.77
CA HIS A 133 0.80 -1.45 7.68
C HIS A 133 -0.60 -0.83 7.64
N ILE A 134 -1.50 -1.35 6.80
CA ILE A 134 -2.86 -0.83 6.69
C ILE A 134 -3.56 -0.87 8.05
N VAL A 135 -3.40 -1.95 8.82
CA VAL A 135 -3.97 -2.10 10.17
C VAL A 135 -3.41 -1.02 11.12
N ILE A 136 -2.09 -0.81 11.14
CA ILE A 136 -1.44 0.20 11.98
C ILE A 136 -1.94 1.60 11.61
N SER A 137 -1.96 1.94 10.32
CA SER A 137 -2.41 3.23 9.81
C SER A 137 -3.91 3.51 10.08
N ARG A 138 -4.73 2.50 10.42
CA ARG A 138 -6.11 2.74 10.85
C ARG A 138 -6.23 3.25 12.28
N LYS A 139 -5.39 2.78 13.20
CA LYS A 139 -5.46 3.16 14.62
C LYS A 139 -5.28 4.66 14.84
N LYS A 140 -4.38 5.29 14.09
CA LYS A 140 -4.08 6.74 14.16
C LYS A 140 -5.28 7.63 13.79
N SER A 141 -6.21 7.14 12.97
CA SER A 141 -7.35 7.91 12.48
C SER A 141 -8.55 7.93 13.45
N GLN A 142 -8.51 7.18 14.56
CA GLN A 142 -9.62 7.07 15.51
C GLN A 142 -9.41 7.88 16.80
N THR A 143 -8.28 8.59 16.92
CA THR A 143 -7.91 9.38 18.10
C THR A 143 -8.15 10.89 17.92
N HIS A 144 -8.95 11.29 16.93
CA HIS A 144 -9.38 12.66 16.69
C HIS A 144 -10.90 12.77 16.77
#